data_AF-A0A560IDN0-F1
#
_entry.id   AF-A0A560IDN0-F1
#
_cell.length_a   1.000
_cell.length_b   1.000
_cell.length_c   1.000
_cell.angle_alpha   90.00
_cell.angle_beta   90.00
_cell.angle_gamma   90.00
#
_symmetry.space_group_name_H-M   'P 1'
#
loop_
_entity.id
_entity.type
_entity.pdbx_description
1 polymer ?
#
loop_
_entity_poly.entity_id
_entity_poly.type
_entity_poly.pdbx_seq_one_letter_code
_entity_poly.pdbx_strand_id
1 'polypeptide(L)'
;MLRRVPQIRACVVFALLGPLLPPAVAQADVWDYARSAGPIIGQAKACGVTVARTDHASDQVRELLDLTAPNADERRKVGEMFEFLVNTAVTMQTQAPNRDECPEALVTFADLERRLPLWREMLPPRKP
;
A
#
# COMPACT_ATOMS: atom_id res chain seq x y z
N MET A 1 -64.11 8.30 3.87
CA MET A 1 -63.00 8.52 2.92
C MET A 1 -61.70 8.69 3.69
N LEU A 2 -60.66 7.91 3.31
CA LEU A 2 -59.20 8.01 3.54
C LEU A 2 -58.65 8.72 4.82
N ARG A 3 -58.06 7.97 5.78
CA ARG A 3 -56.60 7.65 6.00
C ARG A 3 -55.78 8.79 6.66
N ARG A 4 -55.38 8.62 7.94
CA ARG A 4 -54.07 8.17 8.49
C ARG A 4 -52.95 9.23 8.52
N VAL A 5 -52.56 9.74 9.71
CA VAL A 5 -51.33 9.43 10.51
C VAL A 5 -50.20 10.48 10.28
N PRO A 6 -49.44 10.90 11.32
CA PRO A 6 -48.67 12.15 11.33
C PRO A 6 -47.31 12.00 10.65
N GLN A 7 -46.80 13.07 10.03
CA GLN A 7 -45.44 13.12 9.48
C GLN A 7 -44.40 13.14 10.61
N ILE A 8 -44.04 11.91 10.99
CA ILE A 8 -42.72 11.39 11.35
C ILE A 8 -41.61 12.44 11.44
N ARG A 9 -41.14 12.62 12.68
CA ARG A 9 -39.79 13.02 13.05
C ARG A 9 -38.78 12.21 12.24
N ALA A 10 -38.06 12.85 11.32
CA ALA A 10 -36.78 12.35 10.84
C ALA A 10 -35.71 13.30 11.39
N CYS A 11 -35.36 13.10 12.66
CA CYS A 11 -34.04 13.46 13.14
C CYS A 11 -33.06 12.82 12.18
N VAL A 12 -32.39 13.67 11.41
CA VAL A 12 -31.35 13.31 10.46
C VAL A 12 -30.26 12.60 11.26
N VAL A 13 -30.27 11.27 11.16
CA VAL A 13 -29.24 10.36 11.66
C VAL A 13 -27.99 10.60 10.82
N PHE A 14 -27.22 11.62 11.17
CA PHE A 14 -25.85 11.86 10.67
C PHE A 14 -24.80 11.51 11.73
N ALA A 15 -25.19 10.74 12.74
CA ALA A 15 -24.28 10.16 13.70
C ALA A 15 -24.39 8.65 13.57
N LEU A 16 -23.46 8.01 12.84
CA LEU A 16 -23.00 6.61 13.06
C LEU A 16 -22.02 6.06 11.99
N LEU A 17 -21.67 6.77 10.92
CA LEU A 17 -20.76 6.26 9.87
C LEU A 17 -19.32 6.84 9.91
N GLY A 18 -18.92 7.47 11.01
CA GLY A 18 -17.75 8.36 11.06
C GLY A 18 -16.34 7.78 11.19
N PRO A 19 -16.05 6.62 11.83
CA PRO A 19 -14.65 6.24 12.07
C PRO A 19 -14.15 4.99 11.34
N LEU A 20 -14.95 4.31 10.51
CA LEU A 20 -14.56 3.03 9.88
C LEU A 20 -13.80 3.17 8.54
N LEU A 21 -13.71 4.38 8.00
CA LEU A 21 -13.13 4.64 6.68
C LEU A 21 -11.59 4.64 6.59
N PRO A 22 -10.81 5.09 7.61
CA PRO A 22 -9.36 5.18 7.47
C PRO A 22 -8.64 3.85 7.15
N PRO A 23 -8.93 2.73 7.84
CA PRO A 23 -8.17 1.51 7.63
C PRO A 23 -8.53 0.81 6.32
N ALA A 24 -9.79 0.90 5.87
CA ALA A 24 -10.21 0.32 4.60
C ALA A 24 -9.59 1.05 3.39
N VAL A 25 -9.45 2.38 3.47
CA VAL A 25 -8.77 3.19 2.45
C VAL A 25 -7.27 2.88 2.40
N ALA A 26 -6.60 2.84 3.55
CA ALA A 26 -5.18 2.49 3.62
C ALA A 26 -4.89 1.07 3.10
N GLN A 27 -5.77 0.11 3.41
CA GLN A 27 -5.68 -1.24 2.88
C GLN A 27 -5.80 -1.25 1.35
N ALA A 28 -6.82 -0.60 0.78
CA ALA A 28 -7.00 -0.53 -0.67
C ALA A 28 -5.78 0.11 -1.36
N ASP A 29 -5.29 1.22 -0.83
CA ASP A 29 -4.13 1.93 -1.38
C ASP A 29 -2.85 1.08 -1.41
N VAL A 30 -2.58 0.29 -0.36
CA VAL A 30 -1.43 -0.63 -0.31
C VAL A 30 -1.51 -1.66 -1.43
N TRP A 31 -2.68 -2.30 -1.61
CA TRP A 31 -2.84 -3.38 -2.59
C TRP A 31 -2.90 -2.87 -4.02
N ASP A 32 -3.51 -1.71 -4.26
CA ASP A 32 -3.53 -1.09 -5.59
C ASP A 32 -2.11 -0.67 -6.01
N TYR A 33 -1.33 -0.13 -5.07
CA TYR A 33 0.07 0.16 -5.31
C TYR A 33 0.88 -1.11 -5.57
N ALA A 34 0.70 -2.15 -4.74
CA ALA A 34 1.38 -3.43 -4.90
C ALA A 34 1.07 -4.11 -6.25
N ARG A 35 -0.18 -4.03 -6.74
CA ARG A 35 -0.57 -4.53 -8.07
C ARG A 35 0.09 -3.74 -9.20
N SER A 36 0.34 -2.45 -9.00
CA SER A 36 1.03 -1.58 -9.97
C SER A 36 2.56 -1.74 -10.00
N ALA A 37 3.13 -2.62 -9.17
CA ALA A 37 4.57 -2.77 -9.00
C ALA A 37 5.32 -3.26 -10.25
N GLY A 38 4.68 -4.05 -11.12
CA GLY A 38 5.33 -4.70 -12.27
C GLY A 38 6.06 -3.74 -13.22
N PRO A 39 5.39 -2.71 -13.77
CA PRO A 39 6.03 -1.68 -14.60
C PRO A 39 7.20 -0.95 -13.90
N ILE A 40 7.04 -0.64 -12.62
CA ILE A 40 8.04 0.09 -11.81
C ILE A 40 9.31 -0.76 -11.65
N ILE A 41 9.14 -2.05 -11.37
CA ILE A 41 10.24 -3.03 -11.33
C ILE A 41 10.94 -3.13 -12.68
N GLY A 42 10.18 -3.14 -13.78
CA GLY A 42 10.73 -3.19 -15.13
C GLY A 42 11.63 -2.00 -15.45
N GLN A 43 11.20 -0.79 -15.08
CA GLN A 43 12.00 0.43 -15.22
C GLN A 43 13.28 0.35 -14.39
N ALA A 44 13.20 -0.05 -13.13
CA ALA A 44 14.36 -0.19 -12.26
C ALA A 44 15.42 -1.15 -12.82
N LYS A 45 14.98 -2.30 -13.35
CA LYS A 45 15.89 -3.27 -13.98
C LYS A 45 16.55 -2.69 -15.24
N ALA A 46 15.83 -1.90 -16.02
CA ALA A 46 16.40 -1.20 -17.17
C ALA A 46 17.51 -0.22 -16.77
N CYS A 47 17.46 0.31 -15.53
CA CYS A 47 18.49 1.16 -14.93
C CYS A 47 19.70 0.39 -14.37
N GLY A 48 19.79 -0.91 -14.62
CA GLY A 48 20.88 -1.76 -14.13
C GLY A 48 20.74 -2.19 -12.67
N VAL A 49 19.56 -2.06 -12.06
CA VAL A 49 19.33 -2.57 -10.70
C VAL A 49 19.33 -4.09 -10.70
N THR A 50 20.33 -4.68 -10.04
CA THR A 50 20.33 -6.09 -9.64
C THR A 50 19.81 -6.21 -8.21
N VAL A 51 18.52 -6.49 -8.07
CA VAL A 51 17.85 -6.51 -6.75
C VAL A 51 18.53 -7.49 -5.79
N ALA A 52 19.02 -6.97 -4.67
CA ALA A 52 19.42 -7.76 -3.52
C ALA A 52 18.26 -7.81 -2.52
N ARG A 53 17.94 -8.99 -1.98
CA ARG A 53 17.03 -9.07 -0.83
C ARG A 53 17.72 -8.41 0.36
N THR A 54 17.03 -7.48 1.00
CA THR A 54 17.47 -6.84 2.25
C THR A 54 16.48 -7.21 3.36
N ASP A 55 16.97 -7.84 4.42
CA ASP A 55 16.11 -8.38 5.49
C ASP A 55 15.22 -7.31 6.12
N HIS A 56 15.74 -6.08 6.28
CA HIS A 56 15.01 -4.96 6.85
C HIS A 56 13.81 -4.49 6.01
N ALA A 57 13.96 -4.39 4.68
CA ALA A 57 12.86 -4.00 3.79
C ALA A 57 11.80 -5.10 3.73
N SER A 58 12.24 -6.35 3.73
CA SER A 58 11.36 -7.52 3.74
C SER A 58 10.49 -7.58 5.00
N ASP A 59 11.02 -7.24 6.17
CA ASP A 59 10.25 -7.27 7.42
C ASP A 59 9.16 -6.19 7.49
N GLN A 60 9.47 -4.96 7.08
CA GLN A 60 8.48 -3.86 7.04
C GLN A 60 7.32 -4.18 6.08
N VAL A 61 7.64 -4.75 4.92
CA VAL A 61 6.66 -5.13 3.90
C VAL A 61 5.83 -6.34 4.34
N ARG A 62 6.45 -7.32 4.99
CA ARG A 62 5.72 -8.50 5.49
C ARG A 62 4.67 -8.10 6.51
N GLU A 63 5.00 -7.22 7.44
CA GLU A 63 4.04 -6.73 8.43
C GLU A 63 2.87 -6.00 7.78
N LEU A 64 3.15 -5.09 6.83
CA LEU A 64 2.13 -4.37 6.07
C LEU A 64 1.18 -5.33 5.32
N LEU A 65 1.75 -6.31 4.62
CA LEU A 65 0.98 -7.25 3.83
C LEU A 65 0.17 -8.22 4.70
N ASP A 66 0.69 -8.61 5.87
CA ASP A 66 -0.04 -9.48 6.79
C ASP A 66 -1.25 -8.78 7.43
N LEU A 67 -1.15 -7.46 7.66
CA LEU A 67 -2.23 -6.64 8.20
C LEU A 67 -3.30 -6.29 7.17
N THR A 68 -2.94 -6.26 5.89
CA THR A 68 -3.79 -5.75 4.81
C THR A 68 -4.27 -6.83 3.84
N ALA A 69 -3.74 -8.05 3.87
CA ALA A 69 -4.08 -9.06 2.89
C ALA A 69 -5.58 -9.35 2.84
N PRO A 70 -6.23 -9.23 1.67
CA PRO A 70 -7.63 -9.61 1.53
C PRO A 70 -7.82 -11.14 1.60
N ASN A 71 -6.79 -11.91 1.23
CA ASN A 71 -6.74 -13.37 1.38
C ASN A 71 -5.29 -13.90 1.22
N ALA A 72 -5.07 -15.17 1.56
CA ALA A 72 -3.76 -15.83 1.50
C ALA A 72 -3.18 -15.96 0.07
N ASP A 73 -4.04 -16.04 -0.95
CA ASP A 73 -3.60 -16.18 -2.35
C ASP A 73 -3.08 -14.86 -2.92
N GLU A 74 -3.77 -13.75 -2.68
CA GLU A 74 -3.27 -12.41 -3.02
C GLU A 74 -2.01 -12.08 -2.22
N ARG A 75 -1.97 -12.46 -0.94
CA ARG A 75 -0.80 -12.30 -0.09
C ARG A 75 0.47 -12.91 -0.68
N ARG A 76 0.33 -14.08 -1.30
CA ARG A 76 1.42 -14.77 -1.96
C ARG A 76 1.78 -14.12 -3.29
N LYS A 77 0.79 -13.94 -4.18
CA LYS A 77 1.04 -13.47 -5.57
C LYS A 77 1.50 -12.01 -5.63
N VAL A 78 0.79 -11.12 -4.97
CA VAL A 78 1.05 -9.67 -5.02
C VAL A 78 2.03 -9.25 -3.93
N GLY A 79 2.05 -9.98 -2.80
CA GLY A 79 2.99 -9.68 -1.72
C GLY A 79 4.45 -9.96 -2.08
N GLU A 80 4.75 -11.03 -2.83
CA GLU A 80 6.11 -11.27 -3.35
C GLU A 80 6.57 -10.15 -4.29
N MET A 81 5.66 -9.65 -5.13
CA MET A 81 5.96 -8.57 -6.07
C MET A 81 6.17 -7.23 -5.35
N PHE A 82 5.42 -6.98 -4.27
CA PHE A 82 5.62 -5.78 -3.46
C PHE A 82 6.91 -5.84 -2.65
N GLU A 83 7.25 -6.99 -2.05
CA GLU A 83 8.54 -7.20 -1.39
C GLU A 83 9.71 -7.01 -2.36
N PHE A 84 9.55 -7.49 -3.60
CA PHE A 84 10.52 -7.26 -4.66
C PHE A 84 10.65 -5.77 -5.01
N LEU A 85 9.56 -5.03 -5.11
CA LEU A 85 9.57 -3.59 -5.39
C LEU A 85 10.32 -2.79 -4.32
N VAL A 86 10.07 -3.06 -3.03
CA VAL A 86 10.76 -2.33 -1.95
C VAL A 86 12.25 -2.66 -1.93
N ASN A 87 12.63 -3.93 -2.10
CA ASN A 87 14.04 -4.30 -2.23
C ASN A 87 14.72 -3.66 -3.45
N THR A 88 13.98 -3.56 -4.56
CA THR A 88 14.42 -2.85 -5.77
C THR A 88 14.67 -1.37 -5.46
N ALA A 89 13.77 -0.72 -4.74
CA ALA A 89 13.91 0.69 -4.35
C ALA A 89 15.16 0.93 -3.49
N VAL A 90 15.36 0.10 -2.46
CA VAL A 90 16.54 0.18 -1.57
C VAL A 90 17.84 -0.05 -2.35
N THR A 91 17.85 -1.05 -3.24
CA THR A 91 19.02 -1.35 -4.07
C THR A 91 19.30 -0.23 -5.07
N MET A 92 18.26 0.37 -5.67
CA MET A 92 18.42 1.51 -6.59
C MET A 92 19.13 2.69 -5.93
N GLN A 93 18.81 2.97 -4.67
CA GLN A 93 19.42 4.10 -3.97
C GLN A 93 20.87 3.87 -3.57
N THR A 94 21.21 2.63 -3.25
CA THR A 94 22.49 2.28 -2.61
C THR A 94 23.50 1.68 -3.58
N GLN A 95 23.05 1.08 -4.68
CA GLN A 95 23.86 0.16 -5.50
C GLN A 95 23.64 0.30 -7.02
N ALA A 96 22.70 1.13 -7.50
CA ALA A 96 22.49 1.24 -8.95
C ALA A 96 23.57 2.11 -9.63
N PRO A 97 24.33 1.56 -10.59
CA PRO A 97 25.42 2.29 -11.25
C PRO A 97 24.92 3.41 -12.17
N ASN A 98 23.74 3.25 -12.78
CA ASN A 98 23.16 4.21 -13.72
C ASN A 98 21.95 4.94 -13.10
N ARG A 99 21.97 5.12 -11.78
CA ARG A 99 20.85 5.71 -11.03
C ARG A 99 20.40 7.06 -11.60
N ASP A 100 21.36 7.91 -11.93
CA ASP A 100 21.10 9.29 -12.38
C ASP A 100 20.48 9.36 -13.79
N GLU A 101 20.57 8.27 -14.55
CA GLU A 101 19.96 8.13 -15.88
C GLU A 101 18.49 7.72 -15.81
N CYS A 102 17.95 7.51 -14.60
CA CYS A 102 16.61 6.97 -14.36
C CYS A 102 15.78 7.80 -13.37
N PRO A 103 15.46 9.06 -13.73
CA PRO A 103 14.72 9.96 -12.84
C PRO A 103 13.30 9.48 -12.54
N GLU A 104 12.61 8.82 -13.48
CA GLU A 104 11.24 8.33 -13.29
C GLU A 104 11.17 7.19 -12.26
N ALA A 105 12.16 6.29 -12.30
CA ALA A 105 12.28 5.22 -11.31
C ALA A 105 12.56 5.81 -9.92
N LEU A 106 13.46 6.79 -9.83
CA LEU A 106 13.78 7.48 -8.57
C LEU A 106 12.58 8.20 -7.96
N VAL A 107 11.77 8.90 -8.77
CA VAL A 107 10.54 9.56 -8.29
C VAL A 107 9.55 8.53 -7.73
N THR A 108 9.39 7.41 -8.42
CA THR A 108 8.50 6.34 -7.97
C THR A 108 8.97 5.70 -6.67
N PHE A 109 10.28 5.57 -6.49
CA PHE A 109 10.86 5.07 -5.24
C PHE A 109 10.76 6.06 -4.09
N ALA A 110 10.96 7.35 -4.33
CA ALA A 110 10.76 8.39 -3.33
C ALA A 110 9.28 8.44 -2.87
N ASP A 111 8.32 8.23 -3.77
CA ASP A 111 6.91 8.12 -3.39
C ASP A 111 6.64 6.88 -2.53
N LEU A 112 7.25 5.74 -2.86
CA LEU A 112 7.15 4.51 -2.06
C LEU A 112 7.71 4.70 -0.66
N GLU A 113 8.90 5.29 -0.50
CA GLU A 113 9.51 5.57 0.80
C GLU A 113 8.65 6.49 1.67
N ARG A 114 8.00 7.48 1.05
CA ARG A 114 7.10 8.39 1.76
C ARG A 114 5.82 7.68 2.21
N ARG A 115 5.30 6.74 1.42
CA ARG A 115 4.02 6.05 1.69
C ARG A 115 4.14 4.92 2.69
N LEU A 116 5.25 4.18 2.72
CA LEU A 116 5.43 3.03 3.61
C LEU A 116 5.16 3.35 5.10
N PRO A 117 5.73 4.42 5.68
CA PRO A 117 5.43 4.81 7.07
C PRO A 117 3.96 5.24 7.25
N LEU A 118 3.41 6.00 6.30
CA LEU A 118 2.02 6.49 6.38
C LEU A 118 1.01 5.34 6.36
N TRP A 119 1.20 4.35 5.49
CA TRP A 119 0.35 3.17 5.48
C TRP A 119 0.42 2.41 6.80
N ARG A 120 1.61 2.29 7.38
CA ARG A 120 1.78 1.64 8.69
C ARG A 120 1.02 2.37 9.79
N GLU A 121 1.05 3.70 9.80
CA GLU A 121 0.33 4.53 10.79
C GLU A 121 -1.20 4.46 10.63
N MET A 122 -1.70 4.31 9.41
CA MET A 122 -3.13 4.22 9.12
C MET A 122 -3.74 2.84 9.39
N LEU A 123 -2.90 1.81 9.57
CA LEU A 123 -3.36 0.46 9.83
C LEU A 123 -3.55 0.22 11.33
N PRO A 124 -4.58 -0.55 11.72
CA PRO A 124 -4.78 -0.88 13.12
C PRO A 124 -3.56 -1.66 13.65
N PRO A 125 -3.10 -1.38 14.88
CA PRO A 125 -1.99 -2.11 15.46
C PRO A 125 -2.35 -3.60 15.57
N ARG A 126 -1.35 -4.45 15.34
CA ARG A 126 -1.48 -5.92 15.49
C ARG A 126 -1.97 -6.19 16.92
N LYS A 127 -3.10 -6.89 17.07
CA LYS A 127 -3.57 -7.30 18.40
C LYS A 127 -2.49 -8.18 19.04
N PRO A 128 -2.12 -7.93 20.31
CA PRO A 128 -1.17 -8.75 21.04
C PRO A 128 -1.70 -10.17 21.25
#